data_AF-A0A3L9HN52-F1
#
_entry.id   AF-A0A3L9HN52-F1
#
_cell.length_a   1.000
_cell.length_b   1.000
_cell.length_c   1.000
_cell.angle_alpha   90.00
_cell.angle_beta   90.00
_cell.angle_gamma   90.00
#
_symmetry.space_group_name_H-M   'P 1'
#
loop_
_entity.id
_entity.type
_entity.pdbx_description
1 polymer ?
#
loop_
_entity_poly.entity_id
_entity_poly.type
_entity_poly.pdbx_seq_one_letter_code
_entity_poly.pdbx_strand_id
1 'polypeptide(L)' 'MRDMYEVLDRWGAWAAADNSGVDWQPIAAGFKGLLPHGKKSRIQCDDDEGIMIDSCVARL' A
#
# COMPACT_ATOMS: atom_id res chain seq x y z
N MET A 1 -19.09 2.44 9.19
CA MET A 1 -17.73 2.72 9.69
C MET A 1 -16.92 1.47 9.40
N ARG A 2 -15.91 1.55 8.51
CA ARG A 2 -15.07 0.39 8.18
C ARG A 2 -14.05 0.15 9.29
N ASP A 3 -13.70 -1.10 9.50
CA ASP A 3 -12.68 -1.49 10.46
C ASP A 3 -11.30 -1.00 9.99
N MET A 4 -10.50 -0.41 10.89
CA MET A 4 -9.19 0.14 10.53
C MET A 4 -8.22 -0.93 10.04
N TYR A 5 -8.27 -2.15 10.59
CA TYR A 5 -7.44 -3.26 10.12
C TYR A 5 -7.81 -3.67 8.70
N GLU A 6 -9.10 -3.66 8.35
CA GLU A 6 -9.55 -3.97 6.99
C GLU A 6 -9.10 -2.90 6.00
N VAL A 7 -9.20 -1.62 6.37
CA VAL A 7 -8.75 -0.50 5.54
C VAL A 7 -7.25 -0.58 5.26
N LEU A 8 -6.44 -0.83 6.31
CA LEU A 8 -4.99 -0.94 6.16
C LEU A 8 -4.56 -2.22 5.43
N ASP A 9 -5.29 -3.34 5.57
CA ASP A 9 -4.99 -4.56 4.82
C ASP A 9 -5.20 -4.38 3.31
N ARG A 10 -6.31 -3.74 2.92
CA ARG A 10 -6.62 -3.41 1.52
C ARG A 10 -5.67 -2.39 0.93
N TRP A 11 -5.34 -1.32 1.67
CA TRP A 11 -4.34 -0.33 1.26
C TRP A 11 -2.95 -0.98 1.14
N GLY A 12 -2.56 -1.83 2.08
CA GLY A 12 -1.27 -2.53 2.02
C GLY A 12 -1.16 -3.46 0.81
N ALA A 13 -2.25 -4.11 0.40
CA ALA A 13 -2.31 -4.89 -0.83
C ALA A 13 -2.19 -4.01 -2.08
N TRP A 14 -2.84 -2.84 -2.10
CA TRP A 14 -2.79 -1.86 -3.19
C TRP A 14 -1.39 -1.25 -3.34
N ALA A 15 -0.78 -0.81 -2.23
CA ALA A 15 0.57 -0.23 -2.21
C ALA A 15 1.64 -1.26 -2.65
N ALA A 16 1.52 -2.52 -2.22
CA ALA A 16 2.42 -3.59 -2.62
C ALA A 16 2.28 -4.03 -4.09
N ALA A 17 1.21 -3.61 -4.78
CA ALA A 17 0.98 -3.89 -6.20
C ALA A 17 1.59 -2.81 -7.13
N ASP A 18 2.50 -1.98 -6.60
CA ASP A 18 3.13 -0.82 -7.26
C ASP A 18 2.16 0.34 -7.60
N ASN A 19 0.93 0.36 -7.08
CA ASN A 19 -0.03 1.44 -7.38
C ASN A 19 0.29 2.77 -6.66
N SER A 20 0.98 2.73 -5.52
CA SER A 20 1.35 3.93 -4.75
C SER A 20 2.30 4.84 -5.52
N GLY A 21 3.21 4.28 -6.33
CA GLY A 21 4.25 5.05 -7.04
C GLY A 21 5.22 5.80 -6.11
N VAL A 22 5.08 5.68 -4.79
CA VAL A 22 5.97 6.29 -3.80
C VAL A 22 7.16 5.36 -3.57
N ASP A 23 8.35 5.88 -3.89
CA ASP A 23 9.60 5.32 -3.38
C ASP A 23 9.69 5.64 -1.89
N TRP A 24 9.07 4.78 -1.07
CA TRP A 24 9.16 4.89 0.38
C TRP A 24 10.62 4.99 0.82
N GLN A 25 10.88 5.80 1.86
CA GLN A 25 12.21 6.15 2.38
C GLN A 25 13.15 4.92 2.50
N PRO A 26 14.50 5.09 2.50
CA PRO A 26 15.49 4.02 2.31
C PRO A 26 15.28 2.73 3.14
N ILE A 27 14.73 2.85 4.36
CA ILE A 27 14.38 1.72 5.23
C ILE A 27 13.29 0.83 4.58
N ALA A 28 12.32 1.44 3.92
CA ALA A 28 11.28 0.79 3.12
C ALA A 28 11.71 0.53 1.67
N ALA A 29 12.61 1.34 1.10
CA ALA A 29 13.22 1.08 -0.22
C ALA A 29 14.00 -0.23 -0.26
N GLY A 30 14.54 -0.68 0.89
CA GLY A 30 15.14 -2.01 1.03
C GLY A 30 14.17 -3.17 0.71
N PHE A 31 12.86 -2.93 0.74
CA PHE A 31 11.84 -3.93 0.37
C PHE A 31 11.43 -3.88 -1.11
N LYS A 32 11.88 -2.85 -1.86
CA LYS A 32 11.61 -2.73 -3.30
C LYS A 32 12.25 -3.91 -4.04
N GLY A 33 11.42 -4.83 -4.52
CA GLY A 33 11.84 -6.08 -5.16
C GLY A 33 12.10 -7.27 -4.22
N LEU A 34 12.04 -7.07 -2.89
CA LEU A 34 12.08 -8.18 -1.90
C LEU A 34 10.69 -8.66 -1.50
N LEU A 35 9.66 -7.82 -1.65
CA LEU A 35 8.30 -8.34 -1.63
C LEU A 35 8.25 -9.42 -2.72
N PRO A 36 7.86 -10.67 -2.37
CA PRO A 36 7.56 -11.65 -3.39
C PRO A 36 6.68 -10.94 -4.41
N HIS A 37 6.88 -11.17 -5.71
CA HIS A 37 5.91 -10.78 -6.73
C HIS A 37 4.63 -11.59 -6.44
N GLY A 38 3.96 -11.18 -5.37
CA GLY A 38 2.89 -11.86 -4.71
C GLY A 38 1.75 -11.65 -5.65
N LYS A 39 1.22 -12.76 -6.14
CA LYS A 39 -0.02 -12.79 -6.91
C LYS A 39 -0.93 -11.70 -6.37
N LYS A 40 -1.46 -10.86 -7.27
CA LYS A 40 -2.45 -9.80 -7.02
C LYS A 40 -3.78 -10.37 -6.48
N SER A 41 -3.72 -11.30 -5.52
CA SER A 41 -4.82 -12.10 -4.99
C SER A 41 -5.36 -11.54 -3.67
N ARG A 42 -4.60 -10.68 -2.98
CA ARG A 42 -5.14 -9.89 -1.86
C ARG A 42 -6.09 -8.85 -2.42
N ILE A 43 -7.23 -8.67 -1.75
CA ILE A 43 -8.23 -7.66 -2.13
C ILE A 43 -7.60 -6.29 -1.93
N GLN A 44 -7.64 -5.47 -2.97
CA GLN A 44 -7.12 -4.11 -2.97
C GLN A 44 -8.26 -3.11 -2.72
N CYS A 45 -7.93 -1.94 -2.19
CA CYS A 45 -8.79 -0.78 -2.33
C CYS A 45 -8.73 -0.26 -3.77
N ASP A 46 -9.63 0.66 -4.12
CA ASP A 46 -9.51 1.42 -5.36
C ASP A 46 -8.41 2.49 -5.26
N ASP A 47 -8.10 3.13 -6.39
CA ASP A 47 -7.05 4.13 -6.48
C ASP A 47 -7.36 5.40 -5.67
N ASP A 48 -8.63 5.81 -5.57
CA ASP A 48 -9.03 7.00 -4.82
C ASP A 48 -8.79 6.80 -3.32
N GLU A 49 -9.21 5.66 -2.78
CA GLU A 49 -8.95 5.25 -1.40
C GLU A 49 -7.46 5.03 -1.15
N GLY A 50 -6.79 4.38 -2.09
CA GLY A 50 -5.36 4.12 -2.06
C GLY A 50 -4.57 5.41 -1.90
N ILE A 51 -4.76 6.37 -2.81
CA ILE A 51 -4.10 7.67 -2.82
C ILE A 51 -4.43 8.49 -1.57
N MET A 52 -5.68 8.47 -1.10
CA MET A 52 -6.09 9.21 0.10
C MET A 52 -5.33 8.72 1.34
N ILE A 53 -5.23 7.40 1.52
CA ILE A 53 -4.50 6.80 2.64
C ILE A 53 -3.00 7.03 2.47
N ASP A 54 -2.45 6.84 1.27
CA ASP A 54 -1.05 7.08 0.95
C ASP A 54 -0.61 8.50 1.33
N SER A 55 -1.44 9.50 0.99
CA SER A 55 -1.16 10.91 1.31
C SER A 55 -1.11 11.19 2.81
N CYS A 56 -1.86 10.43 3.61
CA CYS A 56 -1.80 10.52 5.06
C CYS A 56 -0.54 9.87 5.61
N VAL A 57 -0.21 8.65 5.13
CA VAL A 57 0.95 7.88 5.59
C VAL A 57 2.27 8.56 5.21
N ALA A 58 2.34 9.19 4.03
CA ALA A 58 3.52 9.93 3.57
C ALA A 58 3.89 11.16 4.43
N ARG A 59 3.00 11.56 5.36
CA ARG A 59 3.19 12.71 6.26
C ARG A 59 3.54 12.30 7.70
N LEU A 60 3.65 11.01 7.98
CA LEU A 60 4.07 10.44 9.25
C LEU A 60 5.59 10.22 9.27
#